data_AF-A0A6P1R5Z2-F1
#
_entry.id   AF-A0A6P1R5Z2-F1
#
_cell.length_a   1.000
_cell.length_b   1.000
_cell.length_c   1.000
_cell.angle_alpha   90.00
_cell.angle_beta   90.00
_cell.angle_gamma   90.00
#
_symmetry.space_group_name_H-M   'P 1'
#
loop_
_entity.id
_entity.type
_entity.pdbx_description
1 polymer ?
#
loop_
_entity_poly.entity_id
_entity_poly.type
_entity_poly.pdbx_seq_one_letter_code
_entity_poly.pdbx_strand_id
1 'polypeptide(L)'
;MPTTKTDDRTALAAELERIADAAGRLANHVRHLDGDSRSVISRILSGELLTLDQAAYVAECSDEKLRKHCELTAETSRPLGIKFAGRWLVGKFELLDDLEQGKIDRRRGPDVRNRAEERAQKYEGWARPQKPLKVVEPTAG
;
A
#
# COMPACT_ATOMS: atom_id res chain seq x y z
N MET A 1 -41.57 -4.49 -23.24
CA MET A 1 -41.01 -4.25 -21.89
C MET A 1 -39.58 -3.75 -22.05
N PRO A 2 -39.18 -2.61 -21.45
CA PRO A 2 -37.86 -2.01 -21.67
C PRO A 2 -36.90 -2.37 -20.51
N THR A 3 -35.92 -3.24 -20.75
CA THR A 3 -34.83 -3.55 -19.80
C THR A 3 -33.48 -2.94 -20.21
N THR A 4 -33.33 -2.49 -21.46
CA THR A 4 -32.05 -2.07 -22.05
C THR A 4 -31.42 -0.84 -21.40
N LYS A 5 -32.21 0.13 -20.93
CA LYS A 5 -31.69 1.40 -20.41
C LYS A 5 -31.02 1.30 -19.04
N THR A 6 -31.34 0.26 -18.26
CA THR A 6 -30.78 0.02 -16.93
C THR A 6 -29.51 -0.83 -17.01
N ASP A 7 -29.45 -1.77 -17.95
CA ASP A 7 -28.24 -2.56 -18.24
C ASP A 7 -27.10 -1.69 -18.78
N ASP A 8 -27.39 -0.76 -19.70
CA ASP A 8 -26.39 0.16 -20.24
C ASP A 8 -25.78 1.09 -19.17
N ARG A 9 -26.59 1.54 -18.20
CA ARG A 9 -26.10 2.37 -17.08
C ARG A 9 -25.23 1.58 -16.12
N THR A 10 -25.56 0.32 -15.89
CA THR A 10 -24.80 -0.56 -15.00
C THR A 10 -23.46 -0.94 -15.63
N ALA A 11 -23.46 -1.24 -16.93
CA ALA A 11 -22.25 -1.49 -17.70
C ALA A 11 -21.32 -0.25 -17.75
N LEU A 12 -21.90 0.94 -17.95
CA LEU A 12 -21.14 2.20 -17.94
C LEU A 12 -20.53 2.48 -16.55
N ALA A 13 -21.27 2.24 -15.47
CA ALA A 13 -20.75 2.40 -14.11
C ALA A 13 -19.55 1.46 -13.84
N ALA A 14 -19.66 0.19 -14.25
CA ALA A 14 -18.57 -0.78 -14.11
C ALA A 14 -17.33 -0.43 -14.96
N GLU A 15 -17.52 0.15 -16.15
CA GLU A 15 -16.40 0.64 -16.96
C GLU A 15 -15.72 1.87 -16.32
N LEU A 16 -16.51 2.80 -15.79
CA LEU A 16 -15.97 3.98 -15.09
C LEU A 16 -15.18 3.59 -13.84
N GLU A 17 -15.66 2.61 -13.08
CA GLU A 17 -14.95 2.08 -11.91
C GLU A 17 -13.62 1.42 -12.32
N ARG A 18 -13.63 0.59 -13.38
CA ARG A 18 -12.40 0.01 -13.94
C ARG A 18 -11.39 1.07 -14.40
N ILE A 19 -11.86 2.15 -15.03
CA ILE A 19 -11.00 3.27 -15.46
C ILE A 19 -10.45 4.02 -14.25
N ALA A 20 -11.27 4.29 -13.24
CA ALA A 20 -10.84 4.96 -12.01
C ALA A 20 -9.74 4.16 -11.30
N ASP A 21 -9.91 2.84 -11.19
CA ASP A 21 -8.91 1.95 -10.61
C ASP A 21 -7.61 1.94 -11.43
N ALA A 22 -7.71 1.87 -12.75
CA ALA A 22 -6.55 1.91 -13.64
C ALA A 22 -5.79 3.24 -13.53
N ALA A 23 -6.52 4.36 -13.46
CA ALA A 23 -5.93 5.69 -13.26
C ALA A 23 -5.25 5.79 -11.89
N GLY A 24 -5.86 5.23 -10.84
CA GLY A 24 -5.26 5.14 -9.50
C GLY A 24 -3.94 4.35 -9.50
N ARG A 25 -3.91 3.20 -10.18
CA ARG A 25 -2.70 2.39 -10.35
C ARG A 25 -1.60 3.13 -11.11
N LEU A 26 -1.95 3.81 -12.20
CA LEU A 26 -1.00 4.61 -12.98
C LEU A 26 -0.44 5.77 -12.14
N ALA A 27 -1.29 6.49 -11.40
CA ALA A 27 -0.84 7.58 -10.54
C ALA A 27 0.08 7.08 -9.39
N ASN A 28 -0.21 5.91 -8.82
CA ASN A 28 0.68 5.27 -7.84
C ASN A 28 2.02 4.89 -8.47
N HIS A 29 2.01 4.34 -9.69
CA HIS A 29 3.21 3.95 -10.41
C HIS A 29 4.10 5.16 -10.76
N VAL A 30 3.51 6.25 -11.25
CA VAL A 30 4.23 7.50 -11.52
C VAL A 30 4.84 8.08 -10.25
N ARG A 31 4.10 8.08 -9.13
CA ARG A 31 4.63 8.50 -7.82
C ARG A 31 5.79 7.64 -7.34
N HIS A 32 5.74 6.34 -7.61
CA HIS A 32 6.84 5.42 -7.28
C HIS A 32 8.10 5.72 -8.11
N LEU A 33 7.97 5.96 -9.42
CA LEU A 33 9.09 6.35 -10.28
C LEU A 33 9.75 7.68 -9.86
N ASP A 34 8.95 8.64 -9.38
CA ASP A 34 9.45 9.89 -8.80
C ASP A 34 10.06 9.69 -7.39
N GLY A 35 9.66 8.61 -6.71
CA GLY A 35 10.04 8.25 -5.35
C GLY A 35 11.50 7.81 -5.18
N ASP A 36 12.18 7.39 -6.26
CA ASP A 36 13.60 7.01 -6.23
C ASP A 36 14.51 8.19 -5.85
N SER A 37 14.02 9.43 -5.97
CA SER A 37 14.69 10.65 -5.53
C SER A 37 14.23 11.15 -4.15
N ARG A 38 13.23 10.52 -3.52
CA ARG A 38 12.66 10.96 -2.24
C ARG A 38 13.33 10.27 -1.04
N SER A 39 13.54 11.04 0.02
CA SER A 39 14.07 10.48 1.28
C SER A 39 13.15 9.38 1.84
N VAL A 40 13.73 8.39 2.52
CA VAL A 40 12.98 7.32 3.20
C VAL A 40 11.93 7.90 4.16
N ILE A 41 12.26 9.01 4.85
CA ILE A 41 11.33 9.70 5.75
C ILE A 41 10.12 10.23 4.98
N SER A 42 10.32 10.84 3.81
CA SER A 42 9.23 11.34 2.97
C SER A 42 8.29 10.21 2.54
N ARG A 43 8.85 9.04 2.17
CA ARG A 43 8.07 7.84 1.78
C ARG A 43 7.30 7.22 2.95
N ILE A 44 7.86 7.27 4.16
CA ILE A 44 7.14 6.88 5.38
C ILE A 44 5.95 7.83 5.61
N LEU A 45 6.18 9.15 5.55
CA LEU A 45 5.15 10.16 5.80
C LEU A 45 4.00 10.13 4.77
N SER A 46 4.29 9.74 3.53
CA SER A 46 3.27 9.54 2.49
C SER A 46 2.52 8.19 2.61
N GLY A 47 2.93 7.32 3.54
CA GLY A 47 2.34 5.98 3.70
C GLY A 47 2.66 5.03 2.54
N GLU A 48 3.76 5.29 1.82
CA GLU A 48 4.30 4.40 0.78
C GLU A 48 5.11 3.25 1.39
N LEU A 49 5.63 3.43 2.59
CA LEU A 49 6.37 2.42 3.34
C LEU A 49 5.54 1.93 4.53
N LEU A 50 5.49 0.61 4.70
CA LEU A 50 4.83 -0.09 5.80
C LEU A 50 5.87 -0.73 6.70
N THR A 51 5.57 -0.88 7.99
CA THR A 51 6.35 -1.77 8.86
C THR A 51 6.12 -3.24 8.44
N LEU A 52 6.99 -4.16 8.89
CA LEU A 52 6.81 -5.59 8.63
C LEU A 52 5.45 -6.10 9.12
N ASP A 53 5.04 -5.74 10.34
CA ASP A 53 3.74 -6.12 10.93
C ASP A 53 2.56 -5.60 10.10
N GLN A 54 2.61 -4.34 9.67
CA GLN A 54 1.57 -3.75 8.82
C GLN A 54 1.52 -4.45 7.45
N ALA A 55 2.69 -4.71 6.84
CA ALA A 55 2.78 -5.41 5.57
C ALA A 55 2.30 -6.86 5.67
N ALA A 56 2.58 -7.54 6.78
CA ALA A 56 2.15 -8.90 7.06
C ALA A 56 0.63 -8.98 7.19
N TYR A 57 0.02 -8.02 7.88
CA TYR A 57 -1.43 -7.86 7.93
C TYR A 57 -2.02 -7.63 6.53
N VAL A 58 -1.44 -6.71 5.74
CA VAL A 58 -1.89 -6.44 4.36
C VAL A 58 -1.79 -7.68 3.47
N ALA A 59 -0.70 -8.43 3.59
CA ALA A 59 -0.43 -9.64 2.81
C ALA A 59 -1.11 -10.92 3.34
N GLU A 60 -1.72 -10.88 4.53
CA GLU A 60 -2.22 -12.06 5.27
C GLU A 60 -1.17 -13.18 5.35
N CYS A 61 0.06 -12.82 5.72
CA CYS A 61 1.11 -13.79 5.99
C CYS A 61 1.91 -13.37 7.22
N SER A 62 2.94 -14.15 7.57
CA SER A 62 3.78 -13.82 8.73
C SER A 62 4.85 -12.78 8.38
N ASP A 63 5.18 -11.92 9.36
CA ASP A 63 6.30 -10.98 9.30
C ASP A 63 7.60 -11.66 8.87
N GLU A 64 7.85 -12.87 9.38
CA GLU A 64 9.02 -13.68 9.08
C GLU A 64 9.12 -14.05 7.60
N LYS A 65 7.97 -14.33 6.96
CA LYS A 65 7.92 -14.64 5.53
C LYS A 65 8.26 -13.40 4.71
N LEU A 66 7.71 -12.24 5.06
CA LEU A 66 8.01 -10.98 4.39
C LEU A 66 9.44 -10.52 4.61
N ARG A 67 9.98 -10.69 5.81
CA ARG A 67 11.38 -10.39 6.13
C ARG A 67 12.32 -11.16 5.21
N LYS A 68 12.11 -12.48 5.07
CA LYS A 68 12.88 -13.33 4.13
C LYS A 68 12.74 -12.86 2.69
N HIS A 69 11.56 -12.42 2.29
CA HIS A 69 11.33 -11.92 0.93
C HIS A 69 12.02 -10.57 0.69
N CYS A 70 12.05 -9.69 1.70
CA CYS A 70 12.82 -8.45 1.66
C CYS A 70 14.32 -8.74 1.52
N GLU A 71 14.84 -9.69 2.31
CA GLU A 71 16.24 -10.13 2.22
C GLU A 71 16.56 -10.72 0.84
N LEU A 72 15.69 -11.56 0.30
CA LEU A 72 15.85 -12.19 -1.02
C LEU A 72 15.87 -11.16 -2.17
N THR A 73 15.07 -10.11 -2.06
CA THR A 73 14.90 -9.11 -3.12
C THR A 73 15.79 -7.87 -2.94
N ALA A 74 16.53 -7.76 -1.83
CA ALA A 74 17.29 -6.56 -1.45
C ALA A 74 18.31 -6.11 -2.50
N GLU A 75 18.93 -7.05 -3.21
CA GLU A 75 19.97 -6.79 -4.22
C GLU A 75 19.43 -6.84 -5.66
N THR A 76 18.12 -6.99 -5.82
CA THR A 76 17.49 -7.01 -7.15
C THR A 76 17.21 -5.59 -7.64
N SER A 77 16.89 -5.47 -8.92
CA SER A 77 16.43 -4.20 -9.49
C SER A 77 15.09 -3.70 -8.92
N ARG A 78 14.39 -4.53 -8.13
CA ARG A 78 13.10 -4.19 -7.54
C ARG A 78 12.96 -4.78 -6.13
N PRO A 79 13.62 -4.18 -5.13
CA PRO A 79 13.54 -4.65 -3.76
C PRO A 79 12.14 -4.49 -3.19
N LEU A 80 11.64 -5.50 -2.48
CA LEU A 80 10.35 -5.45 -1.80
C LEU A 80 10.36 -4.46 -0.62
N GLY A 81 11.52 -4.30 0.01
CA GLY A 81 11.67 -3.45 1.18
C GLY A 81 13.05 -2.84 1.31
N ILE A 82 13.16 -1.86 2.20
CA ILE A 82 14.38 -1.11 2.48
C ILE A 82 14.70 -1.27 3.97
N LYS A 83 15.98 -1.50 4.29
CA LYS A 83 16.45 -1.53 5.66
C LYS A 83 16.81 -0.12 6.12
N PHE A 84 16.08 0.41 7.11
CA PHE A 84 16.27 1.75 7.66
C PHE A 84 16.24 1.71 9.18
N ALA A 85 17.21 2.36 9.84
CA ALA A 85 17.36 2.35 11.30
C ALA A 85 17.28 0.94 11.92
N GLY A 86 17.89 -0.06 11.26
CA GLY A 86 17.90 -1.45 11.70
C GLY A 86 16.59 -2.23 11.49
N ARG A 87 15.56 -1.62 10.90
CA ARG A 87 14.25 -2.24 10.65
C ARG A 87 13.96 -2.33 9.16
N TRP A 88 13.22 -3.36 8.77
CA TRP A 88 12.69 -3.46 7.41
C TRP A 88 11.42 -2.60 7.27
N LEU A 89 11.38 -1.83 6.20
CA LEU A 89 10.21 -1.10 5.74
C LEU A 89 9.84 -1.63 4.36
N VAL A 90 8.60 -2.09 4.22
CA VAL A 90 8.11 -2.73 3.01
C VAL A 90 7.47 -1.68 2.11
N GLY A 91 7.86 -1.67 0.83
CA GLY A 91 7.24 -0.85 -0.19
C GLY A 91 5.81 -1.32 -0.45
N LYS A 92 4.82 -0.45 -0.21
CA LYS A 92 3.41 -0.79 -0.39
C LYS A 92 3.10 -1.14 -1.84
N PHE A 93 3.66 -0.39 -2.80
CA PHE A 93 3.40 -0.62 -4.22
C PHE A 93 3.98 -1.97 -4.68
N GLU A 94 5.22 -2.24 -4.28
CA GLU A 94 5.98 -3.44 -4.57
C GLU A 94 5.30 -4.68 -3.97
N LEU A 95 4.84 -4.56 -2.72
CA LEU A 95 4.07 -5.60 -2.03
C LEU A 95 2.80 -5.96 -2.78
N LEU A 96 2.01 -4.96 -3.19
CA LEU A 96 0.73 -5.19 -3.85
C LEU A 96 0.90 -5.87 -5.22
N ASP A 97 1.90 -5.46 -5.97
CA ASP A 97 2.21 -6.06 -7.27
C ASP A 97 2.81 -7.46 -7.13
N ASP A 98 3.66 -7.71 -6.13
CA ASP A 98 4.19 -9.05 -5.87
C ASP A 98 3.10 -10.01 -5.35
N LEU A 99 2.09 -9.50 -4.63
CA LEU A 99 0.89 -10.26 -4.27
C LEU A 99 0.01 -10.57 -5.48
N GLU A 100 -0.21 -9.57 -6.36
CA GLU A 100 -0.96 -9.75 -7.61
C GLU A 100 -0.32 -10.83 -8.50
N GLN A 101 1.01 -10.84 -8.58
CA GLN A 101 1.78 -11.79 -9.37
C GLN A 101 1.96 -13.16 -8.68
N GLY A 102 1.52 -13.31 -7.43
CA GLY A 102 1.64 -14.55 -6.67
C GLY A 102 3.08 -14.92 -6.28
N LYS A 103 3.96 -13.92 -6.13
CA LYS A 103 5.37 -14.13 -5.72
C LYS A 103 5.52 -14.35 -4.23
N ILE A 104 4.61 -13.78 -3.44
CA ILE A 104 4.63 -13.90 -1.97
C ILE A 104 3.75 -15.05 -1.52
N ASP A 105 2.60 -15.25 -2.16
CA ASP A 105 1.66 -16.33 -1.86
C ASP A 105 1.14 -16.96 -3.16
N ARG A 106 0.62 -18.18 -3.08
CA ARG A 106 0.10 -18.92 -4.25
C ARG A 106 -1.14 -18.25 -4.87
N ARG A 107 -1.82 -17.40 -4.10
CA ARG A 107 -2.94 -16.58 -4.56
C ARG A 107 -2.41 -15.52 -5.52
N ARG A 108 -3.07 -15.32 -6.66
CA ARG A 108 -2.69 -14.35 -7.69
C ARG A 108 -3.91 -13.66 -8.30
N GLY A 109 -3.67 -12.55 -8.98
CA GLY A 109 -4.66 -11.82 -9.77
C GLY A 109 -5.21 -10.56 -9.10
N PRO A 110 -6.00 -9.76 -9.85
CA PRO A 110 -6.45 -8.44 -9.44
C PRO A 110 -7.23 -8.43 -8.12
N ASP A 111 -8.04 -9.47 -7.86
CA ASP A 111 -8.82 -9.55 -6.62
C ASP A 111 -7.94 -9.67 -5.35
N VAL A 112 -6.77 -10.29 -5.48
CA VAL A 112 -5.81 -10.40 -4.37
C VAL A 112 -5.23 -9.04 -4.05
N ARG A 113 -4.87 -8.28 -5.09
CA ARG A 113 -4.42 -6.90 -4.97
C ARG A 113 -5.50 -6.03 -4.34
N ASN A 114 -6.73 -6.07 -4.84
CA ASN A 114 -7.80 -5.20 -4.36
C ASN A 114 -8.07 -5.40 -2.86
N ARG A 115 -8.17 -6.64 -2.39
CA ARG A 115 -8.32 -6.94 -0.95
C ARG A 115 -7.12 -6.47 -0.12
N ALA A 116 -5.91 -6.57 -0.66
CA ALA A 116 -4.72 -6.07 0.01
C ALA A 116 -4.69 -4.53 0.03
N GLU A 117 -5.14 -3.86 -1.04
CA GLU A 117 -5.29 -2.40 -1.10
C GLU A 117 -6.32 -1.91 -0.08
N GLU A 118 -7.49 -2.54 0.02
CA GLU A 118 -8.50 -2.27 1.05
C GLU A 118 -7.91 -2.37 2.46
N ARG A 119 -7.14 -3.42 2.75
CA ARG A 119 -6.45 -3.54 4.05
C ARG A 119 -5.41 -2.45 4.26
N ALA A 120 -4.69 -2.07 3.20
CA ALA A 120 -3.64 -1.06 3.28
C ALA A 120 -4.20 0.35 3.56
N GLN A 121 -5.46 0.63 3.20
CA GLN A 121 -6.13 1.90 3.52
C GLN A 121 -6.12 2.20 5.02
N LYS A 122 -6.20 1.17 5.87
CA LYS A 122 -6.11 1.31 7.35
C LYS A 122 -4.84 2.02 7.81
N TYR A 123 -3.77 1.93 7.03
CA TYR A 123 -2.47 2.49 7.36
C TYR A 123 -2.17 3.77 6.57
N GLU A 124 -3.13 4.37 5.89
CA GLU A 124 -2.91 5.67 5.26
C GLU A 124 -2.55 6.72 6.31
N GLY A 125 -1.36 7.33 6.14
CA GLY A 125 -0.87 8.35 7.07
C GLY A 125 -0.53 7.81 8.47
N TRP A 126 -0.28 6.51 8.63
CA TRP A 126 0.08 5.88 9.91
C TRP A 126 1.28 6.56 10.60
N ALA A 127 2.18 7.14 9.81
CA ALA A 127 3.38 7.83 10.31
C ALA A 127 3.23 9.36 10.39
N ARG A 128 2.01 9.90 10.20
CA ARG A 128 1.80 11.34 10.33
C ARG A 128 2.15 11.80 11.75
N PRO A 129 2.84 12.94 11.90
CA PRO A 129 3.15 13.49 13.21
C PRO A 129 1.85 13.64 14.02
N GLN A 130 1.81 13.09 15.23
CA GLN A 130 0.70 13.35 16.12
C GLN A 130 0.69 14.84 16.49
N LYS A 131 -0.49 15.46 16.50
CA LYS A 131 -0.63 16.82 17.00
C LYS A 131 -0.11 16.84 18.45
N PRO A 132 0.74 17.81 18.82
CA PRO A 132 1.17 17.94 20.21
C PRO A 132 -0.07 18.00 21.11
N LEU A 133 -0.10 17.16 22.14
CA LEU A 133 -1.14 17.24 23.16
C LEU A 133 -1.10 18.65 23.75
N LYS A 134 -2.26 19.32 23.82
CA LYS A 134 -2.36 20.59 24.56
C LYS A 134 -1.99 20.29 26.02
N VAL A 135 -0.87 20.83 26.48
CA VAL A 135 -0.51 20.82 27.89
C VAL A 135 -1.57 21.66 28.60
N VAL A 136 -2.38 21.02 29.43
CA VAL A 136 -3.26 21.72 30.36
C VAL A 136 -2.36 22.21 31.48
N GLU A 137 -2.10 23.52 31.52
CA GLU A 137 -1.36 24.10 32.63
C GLU A 137 -2.11 23.82 33.94
N PRO A 138 -1.42 23.37 35.00
CA PRO A 138 -2.07 23.15 36.28
C PRO A 138 -2.58 24.50 36.79
N THR A 139 -3.89 24.60 37.01
CA THR A 139 -4.50 25.72 37.73
C THR A 139 -3.82 25.85 39.08
N ALA A 140 -3.02 26.90 39.25
CA ALA A 140 -2.49 27.30 40.53
C ALA A 140 -3.67 27.67 41.45
N GLY A 141 -3.82 26.92 42.53
CA GLY A 141 -4.71 27.24 43.65
C GLY A 141 -3.99 28.03 44.73
#